data_AF-A0A937VNG3-F1
#
_entry.id   AF-A0A937VNG3-F1
#
_cell.length_a   1.000
_cell.length_b   1.000
_cell.length_c   1.000
_cell.angle_alpha   90.00
_cell.angle_beta   90.00
_cell.angle_gamma   90.00
#
_symmetry.space_group_name_H-M   'P 1'
#
loop_
_entity.id
_entity.type
_entity.pdbx_description
1 polymer ?
#
loop_
_entity_poly.entity_id
_entity_poly.type
_entity_poly.pdbx_seq_one_letter_code
_entity_poly.pdbx_strand_id
1 'polypeptide(L)' 'MPKASKIKPLPRHVAIIMDGNGRWAQKRGLPRLEGHKQGGLNARRVVETFLEYR' A
#
# COMPACT_ATOMS: atom_id res chain seq x y z
N MET A 1 34.28 -17.35 -1.68
CA MET A 1 33.39 -16.62 -0.74
C MET A 1 32.35 -15.86 -1.57
N PRO A 2 31.04 -16.06 -1.37
CA PRO A 2 30.06 -15.30 -2.13
C PRO A 2 30.16 -13.82 -1.73
N LYS A 3 30.35 -12.94 -2.71
CA LYS A 3 30.41 -11.49 -2.50
C LYS A 3 29.10 -11.06 -1.86
N ALA A 4 29.17 -10.42 -0.70
CA ALA A 4 28.01 -9.82 -0.06
C ALA A 4 27.33 -8.89 -1.08
N SER A 5 26.15 -9.30 -1.55
CA SER A 5 25.28 -8.47 -2.36
C SER A 5 25.07 -7.17 -1.60
N LYS A 6 25.58 -6.04 -2.13
CA LYS A 6 25.38 -4.72 -1.55
C LYS A 6 23.88 -4.51 -1.38
N ILE A 7 23.39 -4.55 -0.14
CA ILE A 7 22.01 -4.19 0.18
C ILE A 7 21.87 -2.75 -0.30
N LYS A 8 21.01 -2.53 -1.30
CA LYS A 8 20.74 -1.17 -1.78
C LYS A 8 20.16 -0.38 -0.61
N PRO A 9 20.59 0.88 -0.40
CA PRO A 9 20.02 1.70 0.66
C PRO A 9 18.51 1.83 0.43
N LEU A 10 17.76 1.83 1.52
CA LEU A 10 16.31 1.96 1.49
C LEU A 10 15.89 3.30 0.85
N PRO A 11 14.76 3.34 0.13
CA PRO A 11 14.26 4.58 -0.47
C PRO A 11 13.90 5.59 0.64
N ARG A 12 14.36 6.83 0.48
CA ARG A 12 14.05 7.92 1.43
C ARG A 12 12.64 8.50 1.26
N HIS A 13 12.02 8.28 0.10
CA HIS A 13 10.69 8.78 -0.23
C HIS A 13 10.02 7.79 -1.18
N VAL A 14 8.77 7.43 -0.88
CA VAL A 14 7.95 6.54 -1.69
C VAL A 14 6.62 7.23 -1.97
N ALA A 15 6.20 7.22 -3.24
CA ALA A 15 4.87 7.64 -3.65
C ALA A 15 4.06 6.42 -4.09
N ILE A 16 2.81 6.33 -3.66
CA ILE A 16 1.93 5.18 -3.91
C ILE A 16 0.62 5.66 -4.53
N ILE A 17 0.24 5.07 -5.67
CA ILE A 17 -1.08 5.27 -6.26
C ILE A 17 -2.02 4.18 -5.76
N MET A 18 -3.04 4.56 -4.99
CA MET A 18 -4.04 3.63 -4.47
C MET A 18 -5.16 3.39 -5.48
N ASP A 19 -4.89 2.59 -6.51
CA ASP A 19 -5.87 2.19 -7.53
C ASP A 19 -6.63 0.90 -7.14
N GLY A 20 -7.79 0.68 -7.77
CA GLY A 20 -8.50 -0.60 -7.75
C GLY A 20 -9.66 -0.70 -6.77
N ASN A 21 -9.92 0.33 -5.95
CA ASN A 21 -11.01 0.35 -4.97
C ASN A 21 -12.39 0.07 -5.61
N GLY A 22 -12.67 0.65 -6.78
CA GLY A 22 -13.91 0.39 -7.51
C GLY A 22 -14.03 -1.05 -8.02
N ARG A 23 -12.95 -1.61 -8.58
CA ARG A 23 -12.90 -3.02 -9.02
C ARG A 23 -13.04 -3.98 -7.84
N TRP A 24 -12.45 -3.63 -6.69
CA TRP A 24 -12.57 -4.41 -5.46
C TRP A 24 -14.02 -4.49 -4.96
N ALA A 25 -14.75 -3.38 -5.00
CA ALA A 25 -16.17 -3.33 -4.62
C ALA A 25 -17.04 -4.11 -5.61
N GLN A 26 -16.83 -3.92 -6.92
CA GLN A 26 -17.58 -4.61 -7.96
C GLN A 26 -17.44 -6.14 -7.86
N LYS A 27 -16.23 -6.66 -7.63
CA LYS A 27 -15.98 -8.11 -7.44
C LYS A 27 -16.72 -8.71 -6.25
N ARG A 28 -17.24 -7.88 -5.34
CA ARG A 28 -17.96 -8.29 -4.12
C ARG A 28 -19.45 -7.93 -4.18
N GLY A 29 -19.94 -7.42 -5.31
CA GLY A 29 -21.33 -6.95 -5.43
C GLY A 29 -21.62 -5.74 -4.54
N LEU A 30 -20.60 -4.97 -4.13
CA LEU A 30 -20.75 -3.82 -3.24
C LEU A 30 -20.80 -2.49 -4.02
N PRO A 31 -21.45 -1.45 -3.46
CA PRO A 31 -21.37 -0.09 -4.00
C PRO A 31 -19.92 0.43 -4.04
N ARG A 32 -19.58 1.26 -5.02
CA ARG A 32 -18.24 1.87 -5.15
C ARG A 32 -17.79 2.61 -3.88
N LEU A 33 -18.74 3.22 -3.16
CA LEU A 33 -18.47 3.92 -1.89
C LEU A 33 -17.81 3.00 -0.85
N GLU A 34 -18.19 1.73 -0.78
CA GLU A 34 -17.56 0.76 0.13
C GLU A 34 -16.11 0.48 -0.27
N GLY A 35 -15.83 0.46 -1.58
CA GLY A 35 -14.47 0.41 -2.09
C GLY A 35 -13.63 1.61 -1.65
N HIS A 36 -14.19 2.82 -1.67
CA HIS A 36 -13.50 4.02 -1.20
C HIS A 36 -13.24 3.98 0.32
N LYS A 37 -14.22 3.57 1.12
CA LYS A 37 -14.05 3.39 2.57
C LYS A 37 -12.92 2.40 2.87
N GLN A 38 -12.93 1.26 2.20
CA GLN A 38 -11.87 0.25 2.35
C GLN A 38 -10.50 0.78 1.89
N GLY A 39 -10.47 1.55 0.80
CA GLY A 39 -9.27 2.23 0.32
C GLY A 39 -8.69 3.19 1.37
N GLY A 40 -9.53 3.95 2.07
CA GLY A 40 -9.10 4.84 3.16
C GLY A 40 -8.49 4.08 4.35
N LEU A 41 -9.09 2.97 4.75
CA LEU A 41 -8.53 2.11 5.81
C LEU A 41 -7.17 1.53 5.41
N ASN A 42 -7.01 1.10 4.16
CA ASN A 42 -5.73 0.64 3.63
C ASN A 42 -4.68 1.76 3.61
N ALA A 43 -5.06 2.98 3.20
CA ALA A 43 -4.18 4.14 3.21
C ALA A 43 -3.58 4.38 4.59
N ARG A 44 -4.45 4.36 5.61
CA ARG A 44 -4.05 4.52 7.02
C ARG A 44 -3.05 3.44 7.43
N ARG A 45 -3.35 2.17 7.16
CA ARG A 45 -2.46 1.04 7.47
C ARG A 45 -1.09 1.18 6.82
N VAL A 46 -1.05 1.63 5.56
CA VAL A 46 0.21 1.86 4.84
C VAL A 46 1.03 2.94 5.54
N VAL A 47 0.42 4.08 5.90
CA VAL A 47 1.10 5.15 6.64
C VAL A 47 1.62 4.65 7.99
N GLU A 48 0.80 3.93 8.76
CA GLU A 48 1.20 3.35 10.05
C GLU A 48 2.40 2.40 9.89
N THR A 49 2.41 1.57 8.85
CA THR A 49 3.53 0.67 8.53
C THR A 49 4.82 1.45 8.25
N PHE A 50 4.76 2.55 7.48
CA PHE A 50 5.93 3.39 7.23
C PHE A 50 6.43 4.13 8.46
N LEU A 51 5.55 4.48 9.41
CA LEU A 51 5.93 5.12 10.67
C LEU A 51 6.63 4.13 11.63
N GLU A 52 6.22 2.87 11.61
CA GLU A 52 6.83 1.80 12.41
C GLU A 52 8.16 1.30 11.81
N TYR A 53 8.37 1.51 10.52
CA TYR A 53 9.58 1.11 9.80
C TYR A 53 10.75 2.05 10.18
N ARG A 54 11.58 1.62 11.14
CA ARG A 54 12.81 2.29 11.56
C ARG A 54 14.03 1.73 10.84
#